data_AF-A0A081NKD9-F1
#
_entry.id   AF-A0A081NKD9-F1
#
_cell.length_a   1.000
_cell.length_b   1.000
_cell.length_c   1.000
_cell.angle_alpha   90.00
_cell.angle_beta   90.00
_cell.angle_gamma   90.00
#
_symmetry.space_group_name_H-M   'P 1'
#
loop_
_entity.id
_entity.type
_entity.pdbx_description
1 polymer ?
#
loop_
_entity_poly.entity_id
_entity_poly.type
_entity_poly.pdbx_seq_one_letter_code
_entity_poly.pdbx_strand_id
1 'polypeptide(L)' 'MVAVIIIRLRIRYLSEAFLVLDAIGLVTFSIIGAQKTLELGHNYLIASIMAVFTGTFGGVLRDILGNQVPLGG' A
#
# COMPACT_ATOMS: atom_id res chain seq x y z
N MET A 1 3.96 -34.25 2.32
CA MET A 1 2.64 -33.76 2.79
C MET A 1 2.76 -32.69 3.88
N VAL A 2 3.44 -32.96 5.00
CA VAL A 2 3.61 -32.00 6.12
C VAL A 2 4.31 -30.69 5.72
N ALA A 3 5.41 -30.77 4.94
CA ALA A 3 6.13 -29.58 4.48
C ALA A 3 5.25 -28.62 3.63
N VAL A 4 4.37 -29.18 2.80
CA VAL A 4 3.44 -28.39 1.97
C VAL A 4 2.42 -27.65 2.84
N ILE A 5 1.93 -28.30 3.90
CA ILE A 5 0.98 -27.70 4.85
C ILE A 5 1.64 -26.53 5.59
N ILE A 6 2.89 -26.70 6.06
CA ILE A 6 3.64 -25.65 6.76
C ILE A 6 3.90 -24.45 5.83
N ILE A 7 4.32 -24.69 4.59
CA ILE A 7 4.56 -23.63 3.60
C ILE A 7 3.27 -22.85 3.31
N ARG A 8 2.14 -23.53 3.09
CA ARG A 8 0.84 -22.89 2.85
C ARG A 8 0.40 -22.01 4.03
N LEU A 9 0.57 -22.50 5.26
CA LEU A 9 0.24 -21.73 6.47
C LEU A 9 1.12 -20.50 6.63
N ARG A 10 2.43 -20.63 6.35
CA ARG A 10 3.36 -19.50 6.43
C ARG A 10 3.08 -18.43 5.39
N ILE A 11 2.78 -18.81 4.15
CA ILE A 11 2.43 -17.86 3.08
C ILE A 11 1.17 -17.09 3.45
N ARG A 12 0.12 -17.77 3.96
CA ARG A 12 -1.11 -17.11 4.40
C ARG A 12 -0.87 -16.06 5.49
N TYR A 13 -0.08 -16.39 6.51
CA TYR A 13 0.24 -15.44 7.58
C TYR A 13 0.97 -14.18 7.05
N LEU A 14 1.91 -14.37 6.12
CA LEU A 14 2.64 -13.24 5.52
C LEU A 14 1.74 -12.37 4.62
N SER A 15 0.81 -12.99 3.88
CA SER A 15 -0.15 -12.25 3.05
C SER A 15 -1.08 -11.36 3.89
N GLU A 16 -1.62 -11.88 4.99
CA GLU A 16 -2.48 -11.08 5.89
C GLU A 16 -1.70 -9.93 6.53
N ALA A 17 -0.48 -10.19 7.01
CA ALA A 17 0.37 -9.14 7.59
C ALA A 17 0.71 -8.04 6.58
N PHE A 18 0.97 -8.42 5.32
CA PHE A 18 1.25 -7.47 4.25
C PHE A 18 0.06 -6.57 3.93
N LEU A 19 -1.16 -7.10 3.97
CA LEU A 19 -2.40 -6.36 3.73
C LEU A 19 -2.69 -5.36 4.87
N VAL A 20 -2.40 -5.75 6.11
CA VAL A 20 -2.51 -4.83 7.26
C VAL A 20 -1.49 -3.70 7.16
N LEU A 21 -0.22 -4.03 6.85
CA LEU A 21 0.82 -3.03 6.65
C LEU A 21 0.51 -2.09 5.48
N ASP A 22 -0.12 -2.60 4.42
CA ASP A 22 -0.62 -1.78 3.31
C ASP A 22 -1.65 -0.76 3.77
N ALA A 23 -2.70 -1.21 4.43
CA ALA A 23 -3.77 -0.32 4.90
C ALA A 23 -3.23 0.78 5.82
N ILE A 24 -2.30 0.44 6.73
CA ILE A 24 -1.64 1.41 7.61
C ILE A 24 -0.82 2.41 6.82
N GLY A 25 -0.02 1.95 5.85
CA GLY A 25 0.78 2.82 4.99
C GLY A 25 -0.08 3.77 4.16
N LEU A 26 -1.12 3.25 3.52
CA LEU A 26 -2.07 4.03 2.71
C LEU A 26 -2.70 5.17 3.53
N VAL A 27 -3.26 4.86 4.70
CA VAL A 27 -3.91 5.85 5.57
C VAL A 27 -2.91 6.90 6.03
N THR A 28 -1.73 6.47 6.50
CA THR A 28 -0.72 7.37 7.05
C THR A 28 -0.19 8.33 5.98
N PHE A 29 0.14 7.82 4.79
CA PHE A 29 0.64 8.65 3.69
C PHE A 29 -0.44 9.57 3.12
N SER A 30 -1.70 9.14 3.06
CA SER A 30 -2.79 10.02 2.65
C SER A 30 -3.01 11.18 3.63
N ILE A 31 -2.97 10.93 4.95
CA ILE A 31 -3.09 12.00 5.96
C ILE A 31 -1.93 12.99 5.84
N ILE A 32 -0.69 12.48 5.73
CA ILE A 32 0.50 13.33 5.58
C ILE A 32 0.41 14.18 4.31
N GLY A 33 0.01 13.59 3.17
CA GLY A 33 -0.16 14.30 1.90
C GLY A 33 -1.23 15.39 1.98
N ALA A 34 -2.37 15.11 2.62
CA ALA A 34 -3.41 16.10 2.86
C ALA A 34 -2.91 17.24 3.74
N GLN A 35 -2.29 16.92 4.89
CA GLN A 35 -1.79 17.91 5.85
C GLN A 35 -0.73 18.80 5.20
N LYS A 36 0.24 18.22 4.49
CA LYS A 36 1.29 18.99 3.82
C LYS A 36 0.72 19.95 2.79
N THR A 37 -0.30 19.52 2.05
CA THR A 37 -0.95 20.36 1.04
C THR A 37 -1.72 21.52 1.67
N LEU A 38 -2.38 21.28 2.81
CA LEU A 38 -3.07 22.34 3.57
C LEU A 38 -2.07 23.31 4.22
N GLU A 39 -0.94 22.82 4.73
CA GLU A 39 0.15 23.65 5.26
C GLU A 39 0.75 24.58 4.20
N LEU A 40 0.76 24.15 2.94
CA LEU A 40 1.19 24.95 1.79
C LEU A 40 0.15 26.00 1.37
N GLY A 41 -0.99 26.08 2.06
CA GLY A 41 -2.05 27.06 1.78
C GLY A 41 -2.94 26.70 0.59
N HIS A 42 -2.89 25.45 0.12
CA HIS A 42 -3.75 25.00 -0.98
C HIS A 42 -5.16 24.62 -0.49
N ASN A 43 -6.11 24.66 -1.44
CA ASN A 43 -7.52 24.40 -1.19
C ASN A 43 -7.75 22.91 -0.86
N TYR A 44 -8.81 22.60 -0.11
CA TYR A 44 -9.20 21.22 0.26
C TYR A 44 -9.31 20.26 -0.93
N LEU A 45 -9.69 20.76 -2.11
CA LEU A 45 -9.77 19.97 -3.33
C LEU A 45 -8.38 19.46 -3.77
N ILE A 46 -7.37 20.33 -3.73
CA ILE A 46 -5.99 19.98 -4.08
C ILE A 46 -5.41 19.04 -3.00
N ALA A 47 -5.74 19.29 -1.73
CA ALA A 47 -5.32 18.43 -0.63
C ALA A 47 -5.87 17.01 -0.76
N SER A 48 -7.12 16.83 -1.18
CA SER A 48 -7.70 15.50 -1.41
C SER A 48 -7.02 14.77 -2.57
N ILE A 49 -6.76 15.47 -3.68
CA ILE A 49 -6.04 14.89 -4.83
C ILE A 49 -4.63 14.45 -4.42
N MET A 50 -3.89 15.32 -3.73
CA MET A 50 -2.53 15.00 -3.26
C MET A 50 -2.51 13.87 -2.24
N ALA A 51 -3.50 13.80 -1.35
CA ALA A 51 -3.64 12.71 -0.39
C ALA A 51 -3.84 11.35 -1.07
N VAL A 52 -4.72 11.28 -2.07
CA VAL A 52 -4.97 10.05 -2.83
C VAL A 52 -3.74 9.68 -3.66
N PHE A 53 -3.10 10.66 -4.31
CA PHE A 53 -1.91 10.43 -5.12
C PHE A 53 -0.75 9.89 -4.26
N THR A 54 -0.47 10.52 -3.13
CA THR A 54 0.61 10.11 -2.22
C THR A 54 0.34 8.73 -1.61
N GLY A 55 -0.90 8.45 -1.21
CA GLY A 55 -1.29 7.15 -0.66
C GLY A 55 -1.17 6.02 -1.69
N THR A 56 -1.73 6.21 -2.88
CA THR A 56 -1.73 5.18 -3.94
C THR A 56 -0.35 4.95 -4.56
N PHE A 57 0.50 5.99 -4.65
CA PHE A 57 1.85 5.85 -5.18
C PHE A 57 2.71 4.87 -4.37
N GLY A 58 2.54 4.82 -3.04
CA GLY A 58 3.21 3.85 -2.18
C GLY A 58 2.78 2.40 -2.46
N GLY A 59 1.49 2.17 -2.70
CA GLY A 59 0.95 0.87 -3.10
C GLY A 59 1.48 0.43 -4.47
N VAL A 60 1.45 1.34 -5.46
CA VAL A 60 1.99 1.08 -6.80
C VAL A 60 3.49 0.77 -6.77
N LEU A 61 4.29 1.53 -6.00
CA LEU A 61 5.71 1.24 -5.82
C LEU A 61 5.94 -0.15 -5.24
N ARG A 62 5.13 -0.56 -4.26
CA ARG A 62 5.22 -1.89 -3.68
C ARG A 62 4.83 -2.98 -4.66
N ASP A 63 3.85 -2.74 -5.52
CA ASP A 63 3.44 -3.69 -6.56
C ASP A 63 4.53 -3.82 -7.64
N ILE A 64 5.20 -2.71 -7.99
CA ILE A 64 6.35 -2.71 -8.91
C ILE A 64 7.55 -3.43 -8.29
N LEU A 65 7.91 -3.11 -7.04
CA LEU A 65 9.02 -3.75 -6.31
C LEU A 65 8.74 -5.24 -6.04
N GLY A 66 7.49 -5.58 -5.78
CA GLY A 66 7.01 -6.94 -5.60
C GLY A 66 6.96 -7.74 -6.89
N ASN A 67 7.12 -7.08 -8.05
CA ASN A 67 7.20 -7.65 -9.39
C ASN A 67 6.33 -8.90 -9.56
N GLN A 68 5.04 -8.77 -9.24
CA GLN A 68 4.04 -9.71 -9.75
C GLN A 68 3.80 -9.37 -11.22
N VAL A 69 4.82 -9.56 -12.06
CA VAL A 69 4.54 -9.91 -13.46
C VAL A 69 3.70 -11.17 -13.34
N PRO A 70 2.46 -11.17 -13.82
CA PRO A 70 1.77 -12.44 -13.98
C PRO A 70 2.67 -13.25 -14.89
N LEU A 71 3.19 -14.38 -14.39
CA LEU A 71 3.52 -15.49 -15.27
C LEU A 71 2.18 -15.89 -15.89
N GLY A 72 1.79 -15.19 -16.95
CA GLY A 72 0.81 -15.68 -17.91
C GLY A 72 1.39 -16.96 -18.51
N GLY A 73 0.68 -18.06 -18.28
CA GLY A 73 1.05 -19.41 -18.70
C GLY A 73 0.34 -20.44 -17.84
#